data_AF-A0A2E7PW12-F1
#
_entry.id   AF-A0A2E7PW12-F1
#
_cell.length_a   1.000
_cell.length_b   1.000
_cell.length_c   1.000
_cell.angle_alpha   90.00
_cell.angle_beta   90.00
_cell.angle_gamma   90.00
#
_symmetry.space_group_name_H-M   'P 1'
#
loop_
_entity.id
_entity.type
_entity.pdbx_description
1 polymer ?
#
loop_
_entity_poly.entity_id
_entity_poly.type
_entity_poly.pdbx_seq_one_letter_code
_entity_poly.pdbx_strand_id
1 'polypeptide(L)' 'LLVDDEPVRLELPASVEATVIEAPEALRGDTAGNVLKPVTISTGITVQVPLFIKKDDVVKISTSDRSYLGRV' A
#
# COMPACT_ATOMS: atom_id res chain seq x y z
N LEU A 1 3.30 -24.01 -13.72
CA LEU A 1 3.47 -25.46 -13.46
C LEU A 1 2.23 -25.92 -12.72
N LEU A 2 1.38 -26.71 -13.37
CA LEU A 2 0.20 -27.36 -12.78
C LEU A 2 0.66 -28.74 -12.28
N VAL A 3 0.23 -29.13 -11.08
CA VAL A 3 0.34 -30.50 -10.56
C VAL A 3 -1.08 -30.90 -10.19
N ASP A 4 -1.57 -32.01 -10.74
CA ASP A 4 -2.89 -32.61 -10.44
C ASP A 4 -4.13 -31.72 -10.69
N ASP A 5 -4.13 -30.92 -11.77
CA ASP A 5 -5.27 -30.05 -12.17
C ASP A 5 -5.62 -28.96 -11.13
N GLU A 6 -4.90 -28.89 -10.02
CA GLU A 6 -5.01 -27.84 -9.02
C GLU A 6 -3.98 -26.72 -9.29
N PRO A 7 -4.39 -25.44 -9.24
CA PRO A 7 -3.48 -24.32 -9.37
C PRO A 7 -2.60 -24.21 -8.11
N VAL A 8 -1.46 -24.88 -8.11
CA VAL A 8 -0.52 -24.93 -6.96
C VAL A 8 0.28 -23.63 -6.77
N ARG A 9 0.29 -22.73 -7.76
CA ARG A 9 1.01 -21.44 -7.68
C ARG A 9 0.22 -20.30 -8.31
N LEU A 10 -0.10 -19.32 -7.47
CA LEU A 10 -0.54 -17.99 -7.90
C LEU A 10 0.72 -17.09 -7.94
N GLU A 11 1.30 -16.89 -9.12
CA GLU A 11 2.36 -15.89 -9.31
C GLU A 11 1.74 -14.50 -9.28
N LEU A 12 1.66 -13.93 -8.08
CA LEU A 12 1.28 -12.54 -7.90
C LEU A 12 2.47 -11.65 -8.29
N PRO A 13 2.22 -10.51 -8.98
CA PRO A 13 3.28 -9.55 -9.24
C PRO A 13 3.88 -9.07 -7.91
N ALA A 14 5.21 -8.93 -7.86
CA ALA A 14 5.95 -8.51 -6.66
C ALA A 14 5.48 -7.16 -6.10
N SER A 15 4.80 -6.36 -6.92
CA SER A 15 4.22 -5.09 -6.54
C SER A 15 2.88 -4.88 -7.25
N VAL A 16 1.92 -4.30 -6.55
CA VAL A 16 0.63 -3.85 -7.08
C VAL A 16 0.51 -2.35 -6.91
N GLU A 17 -0.12 -1.69 -7.88
CA GLU A 17 -0.48 -0.28 -7.79
C GLU A 17 -1.90 -0.18 -7.23
N ALA A 18 -2.06 0.55 -6.13
CA ALA A 18 -3.34 0.71 -5.48
C ALA A 18 -3.59 2.19 -5.18
N THR A 19 -4.83 2.62 -5.38
CA THR A 19 -5.23 4.01 -5.14
C THR A 19 -5.62 4.18 -3.69
N VAL A 20 -5.19 5.27 -3.07
CA VAL A 20 -5.57 5.62 -1.70
C VAL A 20 -7.01 6.10 -1.68
N ILE A 21 -7.90 5.33 -1.05
CA ILE A 21 -9.32 5.70 -0.93
C ILE A 21 -9.61 6.54 0.31
N GLU A 22 -8.78 6.40 1.34
CA GLU A 22 -8.91 7.14 2.60
C GLU A 22 -7.53 7.49 3.14
N ALA A 23 -7.32 8.77 3.43
CA ALA A 23 -6.09 9.25 4.03
C ALA A 23 -6.46 10.16 5.22
N PRO A 24 -6.21 9.74 6.48
CA PRO A 24 -6.42 10.62 7.63
C PRO A 24 -5.52 11.85 7.52
N GLU A 25 -6.06 12.99 7.95
CA GLU A 25 -5.28 14.23 8.00
C GLU A 25 -4.13 14.07 8.99
N ALA A 26 -2.92 14.39 8.52
CA ALA A 26 -1.77 14.50 9.39
C ALA A 26 -2.01 15.67 10.35
N LEU A 27 -2.29 15.39 11.63
CA LEU A 27 -2.33 16.43 12.64
C LEU A 27 -0.96 17.13 12.65
N ARG A 28 -0.96 18.43 12.36
CA ARG A 28 0.23 19.31 12.28
C ARG A 28 1.02 19.44 13.58
N GLY A 29 0.71 18.65 14.62
CA GLY A 29 1.32 18.70 15.94
C GLY A 29 2.51 17.77 16.14
N ASP A 30 2.73 16.78 15.28
CA ASP A 30 3.81 15.79 15.41
C ASP A 30 5.02 16.15 14.52
N THR A 31 5.64 17.29 14.80
CA THR A 31 6.82 17.80 14.06
C THR A 31 8.15 17.26 14.61
N ALA A 32 8.27 15.95 14.83
CA ALA A 32 9.53 15.34 15.26
C ALA A 32 9.67 13.87 14.81
N GLY A 33 9.78 13.63 13.50
CA GLY A 33 10.20 12.32 12.99
C GLY A 33 9.73 12.02 11.58
N ASN A 34 10.28 10.97 10.99
CA ASN A 34 9.79 10.38 9.75
C ASN A 34 8.44 9.67 10.02
N VAL A 35 7.40 10.47 10.32
CA VAL A 35 6.09 9.96 10.73
C VAL A 35 5.41 9.37 9.50
N LEU A 36 5.08 8.09 9.57
CA LEU A 36 4.23 7.45 8.59
C LEU A 36 2.78 7.59 9.05
N LYS A 37 1.87 7.86 8.11
CA LYS A 37 0.44 7.83 8.38
C LYS A 37 -0.17 6.54 7.83
N PRO A 38 -1.10 5.93 8.57
CA PRO A 38 -1.90 4.83 8.03
C PRO A 38 -2.86 5.40 6.98
N VAL A 39 -2.87 4.84 5.77
CA VAL A 39 -3.87 5.14 4.73
C VAL A 39 -4.55 3.87 4.28
N THR A 40 -5.81 3.97 3.88
CA THR A 40 -6.56 2.85 3.32
C THR A 40 -6.51 2.93 1.81
N ILE A 41 -6.10 1.84 1.18
CA ILE A 41 -6.09 1.71 -0.29
C ILE A 41 -7.34 1.00 -0.81
N SER A 42 -7.55 1.02 -2.13
CA SER A 42 -8.74 0.46 -2.80
C SER A 42 -9.03 -1.00 -2.49
N THR A 43 -8.02 -1.76 -2.06
CA THR A 43 -8.17 -3.16 -1.61
C THR A 43 -8.72 -3.28 -0.17
N GLY A 44 -8.93 -2.16 0.53
CA GLY A 44 -9.36 -2.12 1.94
C GLY A 44 -8.22 -2.36 2.94
N ILE A 45 -6.98 -2.52 2.47
CA ILE A 45 -5.82 -2.71 3.34
C ILE A 45 -5.32 -1.36 3.84
N THR A 46 -5.03 -1.27 5.14
CA THR A 46 -4.35 -0.11 5.72
C THR A 46 -2.83 -0.27 5.60
N VAL A 47 -2.16 0.70 5.01
CA VAL A 47 -0.72 0.72 4.80
C VAL A 47 -0.09 1.98 5.37
N GLN A 48 1.14 1.87 5.86
CA GLN A 48 1.88 3.01 6.39
C GLN A 48 2.61 3.71 5.27
N VAL A 49 2.22 4.95 4.98
CA VAL A 49 2.79 5.76 3.91
C VAL A 49 3.29 7.11 4.44
N PRO A 50 4.17 7.80 3.73
CA PRO A 50 4.60 9.14 4.11
C PRO A 50 3.44 10.15 4.18
N LEU A 51 3.60 11.18 5.02
CA LEU A 51 2.57 12.21 5.26
C LEU A 51 2.10 12.93 3.98
N PHE A 52 2.95 13.01 2.96
CA PHE A 52 2.66 13.71 1.70
C PHE A 52 1.67 12.99 0.78
N ILE A 53 1.41 11.69 1.00
CA ILE A 53 0.46 10.91 0.21
C ILE A 53 -0.96 11.39 0.50
N LYS A 54 -1.76 11.65 -0.53
CA LYS A 54 -3.13 12.14 -0.38
C LYS A 54 -4.14 11.07 -0.77
N LYS A 55 -5.41 11.34 -0.45
CA LYS A 55 -6.52 10.60 -1.05
C LYS A 55 -6.45 10.75 -2.57
N ASP A 56 -6.79 9.70 -3.30
CA ASP A 56 -6.70 9.54 -4.76
C ASP A 56 -5.27 9.42 -5.32
N ASP A 57 -4.21 9.47 -4.50
CA ASP A 57 -2.85 9.15 -4.96
C ASP A 57 -2.73 7.66 -5.27
N VAL A 58 -1.97 7.33 -6.32
CA VAL A 58 -1.60 5.95 -6.67
C VAL A 58 -0.29 5.59 -5.98
N VAL A 59 -0.35 4.59 -5.12
CA VAL A 59 0.81 4.07 -4.39
C VAL A 59 1.12 2.66 -4.84
N LYS A 60 2.41 2.38 -5.01
CA LYS A 60 2.93 1.07 -5.32
C LYS A 60 3.22 0.33 -4.02
N ILE A 61 2.61 -0.84 -3.85
CA ILE A 61 2.70 -1.66 -2.64
C ILE A 61 3.26 -3.02 -3.01
N SER A 62 4.21 -3.51 -2.22
CA SER A 62 4.71 -4.87 -2.37
C SER A 62 3.69 -5.88 -1.85
N THR A 63 3.34 -6.88 -2.65
CA THR A 63 2.37 -7.92 -2.27
C THR A 63 2.95 -8.93 -1.28
N SER A 64 4.27 -9.01 -1.20
CA SER A 64 5.01 -9.94 -0.33
C SER A 64 4.98 -9.53 1.14
N ASP A 65 5.17 -8.25 1.42
CA ASP A 65 5.35 -7.68 2.77
C ASP A 65 4.36 -6.53 3.07
N ARG A 66 3.52 -6.15 2.10
CA ARG A 66 2.57 -5.02 2.19
C ARG A 66 3.26 -3.68 2.46
N SER A 67 4.54 -3.57 2.12
CA SER A 67 5.28 -2.32 2.27
C SER A 67 4.98 -1.36 1.13
N TYR A 68 4.97 -0.08 1.45
CA TYR A 68 4.93 0.99 0.47
C TYR A 68 6.27 1.05 -0.27
N LEU A 69 6.26 0.83 -1.58
CA LEU A 69 7.45 0.88 -2.44
C LEU A 69 7.68 2.27 -3.05
N GLY A 70 6.62 3.07 -3.22
CA GLY A 70 6.73 4.40 -3.83
C GLY A 70 5.40 4.92 -4.34
N ARG A 71 5.39 6.19 -4.75
CA ARG A 71 4.27 6.82 -5.45
C ARG A 71 4.53 6.74 -6.95
N VAL A 72 3.48 6.54 -7.73
CA VAL A 72 3.51 6.58 -9.20
C VAL A 72 3.13 7.97 -9.69
#